data_AF-A0A350G3Q1-F1
#
_entry.id   AF-A0A350G3Q1-F1
#
_cell.length_a   1.000
_cell.length_b   1.000
_cell.length_c   1.000
_cell.angle_alpha   90.00
_cell.angle_beta   90.00
_cell.angle_gamma   90.00
#
_symmetry.space_group_name_H-M   'P 1'
#
loop_
_entity.id
_entity.type
_entity.pdbx_description
1 polymer ?
#
loop_
_entity_poly.entity_id
_entity_poly.type
_entity_poly.pdbx_seq_one_letter_code
_entity_poly.pdbx_strand_id
1 'polypeptide(L)' 'DEMFSSVGETRRHYTVLRDYLQNMTAEMFAERRRIADKAFLYQGITFTVYGQEQGIERIFPFDLVPR' A
#
# COMPACT_ATOMS: atom_id res chain seq x y z
N ASP A 1 -14.37 1.50 -7.41
CA ASP A 1 -14.62 1.95 -6.04
C ASP A 1 -15.24 0.82 -5.25
N GLU A 2 -14.36 0.17 -4.52
CA GLU A 2 -14.52 -1.04 -3.74
C GLU A 2 -14.89 -0.71 -2.28
N MET A 3 -14.42 0.44 -1.78
CA MET A 3 -14.73 0.93 -0.43
C MET A 3 -16.05 1.69 -0.36
N PHE A 4 -16.37 2.54 -1.35
CA PHE A 4 -17.59 3.34 -1.35
C PHE A 4 -18.62 2.87 -2.39
N SER A 5 -19.88 2.87 -1.98
CA SER A 5 -21.03 2.62 -2.85
C SER A 5 -21.17 3.73 -3.89
N SER A 6 -22.04 3.51 -4.88
CA SER A 6 -22.36 4.52 -5.90
C SER A 6 -22.93 5.83 -5.33
N VAL A 7 -23.41 5.81 -4.07
CA VAL A 7 -23.92 6.98 -3.36
C VAL A 7 -22.88 7.60 -2.40
N GLY A 8 -21.63 7.14 -2.42
CA GLY A 8 -20.54 7.67 -1.60
C GLY A 8 -20.49 7.14 -0.16
N GLU A 9 -21.32 6.16 0.19
CA GLU A 9 -21.31 5.54 1.51
C GLU A 9 -20.30 4.41 1.59
N THR A 10 -19.54 4.32 2.69
CA THR A 10 -18.64 3.20 2.93
C THR A 10 -19.42 1.90 3.03
N ARG A 11 -19.06 0.89 2.23
CA ARG A 11 -19.64 -0.44 2.31
C ARG A 11 -19.38 -1.05 3.68
N ARG A 12 -20.35 -1.79 4.23
CA ARG A 12 -20.28 -2.36 5.60
C ARG A 12 -19.01 -3.19 5.86
N HIS A 13 -18.50 -3.90 4.87
CA HIS A 13 -17.26 -4.68 4.99
C HIS A 13 -16.00 -3.82 5.20
N TYR A 14 -16.04 -2.55 4.78
CA TYR A 14 -14.95 -1.59 4.91
C TYR A 14 -15.09 -0.68 6.14
N THR A 15 -16.16 -0.79 6.94
CA THR A 15 -16.38 0.08 8.12
C THR A 15 -15.20 0.03 9.09
N VAL A 16 -14.73 -1.16 9.43
CA VAL A 16 -13.60 -1.34 10.36
C VAL A 16 -12.32 -0.72 9.79
N LEU A 17 -12.05 -0.92 8.50
CA LEU A 17 -10.89 -0.34 7.84
C LEU A 17 -10.97 1.18 7.78
N ARG A 18 -12.15 1.74 7.46
CA ARG A 18 -12.39 3.18 7.46
C ARG A 18 -12.10 3.78 8.82
N ASP A 19 -12.69 3.22 9.87
CA ASP A 19 -12.55 3.75 11.24
C ASP A 19 -11.08 3.68 11.68
N TYR A 20 -10.38 2.62 11.30
CA TYR A 20 -8.95 2.49 11.55
C TYR A 20 -8.11 3.54 10.82
N LEU A 21 -8.38 3.76 9.53
CA LEU A 21 -7.69 4.77 8.72
C LEU A 21 -8.00 6.19 9.20
N GLN A 22 -9.23 6.47 9.63
CA GLN A 22 -9.65 7.78 10.17
C GLN A 22 -8.92 8.15 11.46
N ASN A 23 -8.54 7.16 12.27
CA ASN A 23 -7.80 7.37 13.51
C ASN A 23 -6.26 7.34 13.32
N MET A 24 -5.78 7.22 12.08
CA MET A 24 -4.36 7.12 11.79
C MET A 24 -3.80 8.47 11.34
N THR A 25 -2.67 8.87 11.91
CA THR A 25 -1.97 10.07 11.43
C THR A 25 -1.16 9.77 10.17
N ALA A 26 -0.82 10.82 9.42
CA ALA A 26 -0.01 10.71 8.22
C ALA A 26 1.38 10.11 8.53
N GLU A 27 1.95 10.45 9.68
CA GLU A 27 3.25 9.95 10.14
C GLU A 27 3.19 8.45 10.44
N MET A 28 2.13 7.98 11.12
CA MET A 28 1.91 6.56 11.39
C MET A 28 1.75 5.77 10.09
N PHE A 29 1.03 6.32 9.11
CA PHE A 29 0.85 5.69 7.81
C PHE A 29 2.17 5.63 7.02
N ALA A 30 2.94 6.73 7.00
CA ALA A 30 4.24 6.80 6.36
C ALA A 30 5.25 5.80 6.96
N GLU A 31 5.25 5.66 8.29
CA GLU A 31 6.11 4.69 8.96
C GLU A 31 5.75 3.24 8.58
N ARG A 32 4.46 2.91 8.52
CA ARG A 32 4.02 1.58 8.06
C ARG A 32 4.39 1.32 6.62
N ARG A 33 4.33 2.35 5.77
CA ARG A 33 4.78 2.24 4.37
C ARG A 33 6.25 1.90 4.31
N ARG A 34 7.07 2.61 5.07
CA ARG A 34 8.51 2.37 5.17
C ARG A 34 8.84 0.97 5.70
N ILE A 35 8.06 0.46 6.67
CA ILE A 35 8.22 -0.89 7.20
C ILE A 35 7.87 -1.93 6.14
N ALA A 36 6.76 -1.76 5.43
CA ALA A 36 6.35 -2.65 4.34
C ALA A 36 7.42 -2.67 3.23
N ASP A 37 7.88 -1.52 2.75
CA ASP A 37 8.91 -1.46 1.70
C ASP A 37 10.20 -2.19 2.12
N LYS A 38 10.64 -2.04 3.37
CA LYS A 38 11.79 -2.79 3.91
C LYS A 38 11.53 -4.29 3.98
N ALA A 39 10.34 -4.72 4.39
CA ALA A 39 9.99 -6.13 4.44
C ALA A 39 10.05 -6.77 3.04
N PHE A 40 9.57 -6.08 2.01
CA PHE A 40 9.65 -6.56 0.63
C PHE A 40 11.10 -6.64 0.13
N LEU A 41 11.94 -5.64 0.43
CA LEU A 41 13.38 -5.69 0.14
C LEU A 41 14.05 -6.90 0.80
N TYR A 42 13.82 -7.12 2.10
CA TYR A 42 14.45 -8.23 2.84
C TYR A 42 13.95 -9.61 2.42
N GLN A 43 12.72 -9.70 1.89
CA GLN A 43 12.16 -10.94 1.36
C GLN A 43 12.54 -11.18 -0.11
N GLY A 44 13.27 -10.26 -0.77
CA GLY A 44 13.60 -10.37 -2.18
C GLY A 44 12.39 -10.24 -3.11
N ILE A 45 11.33 -9.56 -2.66
CA ILE A 45 10.14 -9.30 -3.49
C ILE A 45 10.41 -8.06 -4.35
N THR A 46 11.26 -8.26 -5.36
CA THR A 46 11.70 -7.22 -6.29
C THR A 46 11.46 -7.66 -7.74
N PHE A 47 11.49 -6.70 -8.66
CA PHE A 47 11.49 -6.95 -10.09
C PHE A 47 12.64 -6.18 -10.75
N THR A 48 13.21 -6.77 -11.80
CA THR A 48 14.27 -6.13 -12.58
C THR A 48 13.64 -5.22 -13.62
N VAL A 49 13.95 -3.93 -13.57
CA VAL A 49 13.61 -2.99 -14.64
C VAL A 49 14.75 -3.01 -15.65
N TYR A 50 14.47 -3.50 -16.86
CA TYR A 50 15.41 -3.43 -17.97
C TYR A 50 15.27 -2.07 -18.68
N GLY A 51 16.34 -1.28 -18.64
CA GLY A 51 16.48 0.06 -19.23
C GLY A 51 17.97 0.45 -19.32
N GLN A 52 18.32 1.49 -20.09
CA GLN A 52 19.68 1.75 -20.58
C GLN A 52 20.78 1.55 -19.52
N GLU A 53 21.60 0.53 -19.79
CA GLU A 53 22.90 0.16 -19.21
C GLU A 53 23.00 -0.44 -17.81
N GLN A 54 21.91 -0.62 -17.05
CA GLN A 54 21.94 -1.46 -15.86
C GLN A 54 20.54 -1.94 -15.46
N GLY A 55 20.40 -3.25 -15.20
CA GLY A 55 19.19 -3.80 -14.58
C GLY A 55 19.05 -3.25 -13.16
N ILE A 56 18.16 -2.28 -12.97
CA ILE A 56 17.88 -1.71 -11.65
C ILE A 56 16.81 -2.57 -10.98
N GLU A 57 17.11 -3.09 -9.80
CA GLU A 57 16.10 -3.76 -8.97
C GLU A 57 15.17 -2.74 -8.32
N ARG A 58 13.86 -2.99 -8.41
CA ARG A 58 12.80 -2.18 -7.79
C ARG A 58 11.89 -3.07 -6.95
N ILE A 59 11.39 -2.55 -5.84
CA ILE A 59 10.40 -3.25 -5.01
C ILE A 59 9.09 -3.32 -5.78
N PHE A 60 8.42 -4.47 -5.74
CA PHE A 60 7.09 -4.63 -6.33
C PHE A 60 6.11 -3.59 -5.76
N PRO A 61 5.33 -2.87 -6.60
CA PRO A 61 4.41 -1.86 -6.10
C PRO A 61 3.34 -2.52 -5.22
N PHE A 62 3.32 -2.15 -3.95
CA PHE A 62 2.34 -2.62 -2.96
C PHE A 62 1.48 -1.46 -2.48
N ASP A 63 0.21 -1.73 -2.17
CA ASP A 63 -0.73 -0.78 -1.57
C ASP A 63 -1.04 -1.24 -0.14
N LEU A 64 -0.97 -0.32 0.82
CA LEU A 64 -1.31 -0.63 2.21
C LEU A 64 -2.83 -0.68 2.42
N VAL A 65 -3.59 -0.06 1.52
CA VAL A 65 -5.04 -0.08 1.57
C VAL A 65 -5.51 -1.16 0.60
N PRO A 66 -6.20 -2.21 1.08
CA PRO A 66 -6.77 -3.21 0.20
C PRO A 66 -7.76 -2.53 -0.74
N ARG A 67 -7.61 -2.83 -2.04
CA ARG A 67 -8.56 -2.42 -3.08
C ARG A 67 -9.73 -3.37 -3.04
#